data_AF-A0A2M6ZZ24-F1
#
_entry.id   AF-A0A2M6ZZ24-F1
#
_cell.length_a   1.000
_cell.length_b   1.000
_cell.length_c   1.000
_cell.angle_alpha   90.00
_cell.angle_beta   90.00
_cell.angle_gamma   90.00
#
_symmetry.space_group_name_H-M   'P 1'
#
loop_
_entity.id
_entity.type
_entity.pdbx_description
1 polymer ?
#
loop_
_entity_poly.entity_id
_entity_poly.type
_entity_poly.pdbx_seq_one_letter_code
_entity_poly.pdbx_strand_id
1 'polypeptide(L)'
;SELAELSEKASGAGLEDLILDPGTRGFGDSLVTLTQMRRLALKKAFRPMGYPTITFPGEAASSLEEEAVLAGQHIAKYGGIVVLDRFSPAAVYPLLTLRLNIYTDPQKPIQMKPGIYPIGEPKDTS
;
A
#
# COMPACT_ATOMS: atom_id res chain seq x y z
N SER A 1 0.52 13.96 18.94
CA SER A 1 -0.76 13.70 18.27
C SER A 1 -1.42 12.57 19.02
N GLU A 2 -2.75 12.52 19.05
CA GLU A 2 -3.52 11.49 19.76
C GLU A 2 -3.07 10.06 19.41
N LEU A 3 -2.83 9.77 18.13
CA LEU A 3 -2.33 8.47 17.67
C LEU A 3 -0.94 8.11 18.25
N ALA A 4 -0.04 9.08 18.38
CA ALA A 4 1.29 8.82 18.96
C ALA A 4 1.18 8.46 20.43
N GLU A 5 0.35 9.19 21.18
CA GLU A 5 0.11 8.93 22.61
C GLU A 5 -0.56 7.57 22.81
N LEU A 6 -1.50 7.19 21.94
CA LEU A 6 -2.15 5.88 21.99
C LEU A 6 -1.15 4.75 21.67
N SER A 7 -0.30 4.94 20.66
CA SER A 7 0.77 4.00 20.30
C SER A 7 1.77 3.81 21.44
N GLU A 8 2.20 4.89 22.10
CA GLU A 8 3.08 4.81 23.28
C GLU A 8 2.43 4.06 24.45
N LYS A 9 1.14 4.34 24.73
CA LYS A 9 0.40 3.64 25.78
C LYS A 9 0.28 2.15 25.48
N ALA A 10 -0.05 1.79 24.23
CA ALA A 10 -0.17 0.40 23.80
C ALA A 10 1.18 -0.34 23.93
N SER A 11 2.25 0.25 23.41
CA SER A 11 3.60 -0.33 23.53
C SER A 11 4.07 -0.41 24.98
N GLY A 12 3.78 0.60 25.80
CA GLY A 12 4.10 0.60 27.23
C GLY A 12 3.33 -0.46 28.02
N ALA A 13 2.18 -0.92 27.52
CA ALA A 13 1.43 -2.04 28.05
C ALA A 13 1.94 -3.41 27.57
N GLY A 14 3.04 -3.45 26.79
CA GLY A 14 3.65 -4.67 26.29
C GLY A 14 3.11 -5.16 24.94
N LEU A 15 2.32 -4.34 24.22
CA LEU A 15 1.86 -4.67 22.88
C LEU A 15 2.92 -4.29 21.85
N GLU A 16 3.54 -5.29 21.22
CA GLU A 16 4.61 -5.08 20.22
C GLU A 16 4.09 -5.15 18.79
N ASP A 17 3.02 -5.90 18.53
CA ASP A 17 2.42 -6.08 17.21
C ASP A 17 1.28 -5.08 16.98
N LEU A 18 1.63 -3.86 16.54
CA LEU A 18 0.67 -2.80 16.26
C LEU A 18 0.57 -2.48 14.77
N ILE A 19 -0.63 -2.05 14.36
CA ILE A 19 -0.91 -1.43 13.07
C ILE A 19 -1.63 -0.10 13.36
N LEU A 20 -1.21 0.96 12.69
CA LEU A 20 -1.70 2.31 12.94
C LEU A 20 -2.73 2.73 11.88
N ASP A 21 -3.92 3.13 12.31
CA ASP A 21 -4.86 3.90 11.48
C ASP A 21 -4.64 5.41 11.73
N PRO A 22 -4.20 6.19 10.73
CA PRO A 22 -4.06 7.65 10.87
C PRO A 22 -5.38 8.42 10.98
N GLY A 23 -6.53 7.78 10.75
CA GLY A 23 -7.85 8.43 10.78
C GLY A 23 -8.14 9.34 9.58
N THR A 24 -7.15 9.61 8.73
CA THR A 24 -7.30 10.38 7.49
C THR A 24 -7.92 9.55 6.38
N ARG A 25 -8.74 10.16 5.53
CA ARG A 25 -9.51 9.43 4.51
C ARG A 25 -9.37 10.00 3.11
N GLY A 26 -9.21 11.32 2.95
CA GLY A 26 -9.16 11.96 1.64
C GLY A 26 -7.80 11.82 0.93
N PHE A 27 -7.70 12.40 -0.27
CA PHE A 27 -6.46 12.38 -1.05
C PHE A 27 -5.33 13.18 -0.38
N GLY A 28 -5.59 14.43 0.00
CA GLY A 28 -4.55 15.34 0.48
C GLY A 28 -4.07 15.04 1.90
N ASP A 29 -5.00 14.84 2.83
CA ASP A 29 -4.73 14.55 4.24
C ASP A 29 -4.04 13.20 4.43
N SER A 30 -4.49 12.14 3.73
CA SER A 30 -3.84 10.83 3.83
C SER A 30 -2.43 10.84 3.23
N LEU A 31 -2.22 11.52 2.11
CA LEU A 31 -0.90 11.66 1.49
C LEU A 31 0.10 12.32 2.44
N VAL A 32 -0.29 13.44 3.04
CA VAL A 32 0.55 14.18 3.98
C VAL A 32 0.83 13.34 5.22
N THR A 33 -0.20 12.75 5.82
CA THR A 33 -0.09 12.01 7.08
C THR A 33 0.77 10.77 6.94
N LEU A 34 0.52 9.91 5.94
CA LEU A 34 1.32 8.71 5.68
C LEU A 34 2.80 9.07 5.40
N THR A 35 3.03 10.15 4.66
CA THR A 35 4.39 10.65 4.39
C THR A 35 5.09 11.10 5.66
N GLN A 36 4.41 11.84 6.54
CA GLN A 36 4.99 12.31 7.80
C GLN A 36 5.25 11.16 8.76
N MET A 37 4.31 10.22 8.92
CA MET A 37 4.50 9.03 9.75
C MET A 37 5.74 8.25 9.32
N ARG A 38 5.88 7.96 8.01
CA ARG A 38 7.04 7.25 7.48
C ARG A 38 8.35 8.03 7.70
N ARG A 39 8.34 9.35 7.51
CA ARG A 39 9.52 10.20 7.72
C ARG A 39 9.92 10.28 9.18
N LEU A 40 8.97 10.42 10.10
CA LEU A 40 9.23 10.45 11.53
C LEU A 40 9.83 9.13 12.01
N ALA A 41 9.26 8.00 11.58
CA ALA A 41 9.76 6.67 11.89
C ALA A 41 11.22 6.48 11.41
N LEU A 42 11.51 6.81 10.14
CA LEU A 42 12.82 6.53 9.54
C LEU A 42 13.89 7.59 9.84
N LYS A 43 13.55 8.89 9.77
CA LYS A 43 14.53 9.97 9.86
C LYS A 43 14.73 10.51 11.27
N LYS A 44 13.74 10.34 12.14
CA LYS A 44 13.78 10.84 13.53
C LYS A 44 13.77 9.70 14.55
N ALA A 45 13.74 8.44 14.10
CA ALA A 45 13.60 7.26 14.96
C ALA A 45 12.43 7.41 15.96
N PHE A 46 11.35 8.09 15.54
CA PHE A 46 10.21 8.35 16.39
C PHE A 46 9.37 7.06 16.52
N ARG A 47 9.72 6.27 17.55
CA ARG A 47 9.17 4.93 17.81
C ARG A 47 7.64 4.84 17.78
N PRO A 48 6.86 5.82 18.28
CA PRO A 48 5.39 5.73 18.25
C PRO A 48 4.79 5.62 16.84
N MET A 49 5.54 6.03 15.80
CA MET A 49 5.16 5.90 14.39
C MET A 49 5.92 4.77 13.68
N GLY A 50 6.63 3.93 14.42
CA GLY A 50 7.50 2.86 13.91
C GLY A 50 6.77 1.63 13.36
N TYR A 51 5.44 1.66 13.32
CA TYR A 51 4.59 0.53 12.96
C TYR A 51 4.01 0.69 11.55
N PRO A 52 3.63 -0.42 10.88
CA PRO A 52 2.86 -0.38 9.64
C PRO A 52 1.54 0.37 9.79
N THR A 53 1.00 0.85 8.67
CA THR A 53 -0.27 1.58 8.61
C THR A 53 -1.36 0.77 7.94
N ILE A 54 -2.61 1.05 8.29
CA ILE A 54 -3.81 0.58 7.59
C ILE A 54 -4.58 1.77 7.01
N THR A 55 -5.18 1.62 5.83
CA THR A 55 -5.95 2.67 5.16
C THR A 55 -7.27 2.13 4.58
N PHE A 56 -8.27 3.02 4.50
CA PHE A 56 -9.64 2.72 4.09
C PHE A 56 -10.10 3.70 2.99
N PRO A 57 -9.61 3.55 1.74
CA PRO A 57 -10.01 4.41 0.61
C PRO A 57 -11.52 4.44 0.35
N GLY A 58 -12.25 3.36 0.66
CA GLY A 58 -13.70 3.29 0.46
C GLY A 58 -14.49 4.32 1.28
N GLU A 59 -14.02 4.66 2.48
CA GLU A 59 -14.68 5.62 3.38
C GLU A 59 -14.70 7.07 2.86
N ALA A 60 -13.81 7.43 1.93
CA ALA A 60 -13.79 8.77 1.31
C ALA A 60 -14.29 8.79 -0.13
N ALA A 61 -14.32 7.64 -0.81
CA ALA A 61 -14.55 7.57 -2.24
C ALA A 61 -16.03 7.48 -2.61
N SER A 62 -16.48 8.39 -3.47
CA SER A 62 -17.85 8.43 -3.97
C SER A 62 -18.14 7.38 -5.06
N SER A 63 -17.11 6.88 -5.75
CA SER A 63 -17.24 5.88 -6.82
C SER A 63 -16.16 4.79 -6.75
N LEU A 64 -16.38 3.67 -7.47
CA LEU A 64 -15.41 2.57 -7.55
C LEU A 64 -14.07 3.05 -8.13
N GLU A 65 -14.12 3.93 -9.12
CA GLU A 65 -12.96 4.51 -9.78
C GLU A 65 -12.19 5.41 -8.81
N GLU A 66 -12.88 6.26 -8.05
CA GLU A 66 -12.25 7.13 -7.06
C GLU A 66 -11.57 6.31 -5.96
N GLU A 67 -12.22 5.24 -5.49
CA GLU A 67 -11.65 4.32 -4.51
C GLU A 67 -10.39 3.64 -5.05
N ALA A 68 -10.42 3.18 -6.30
CA ALA A 68 -9.27 2.57 -6.94
C ALA A 68 -8.10 3.58 -7.07
N VAL A 69 -8.37 4.84 -7.43
CA VAL A 69 -7.31 5.86 -7.53
C VAL A 69 -6.73 6.17 -6.15
N LEU A 70 -7.56 6.31 -5.12
CA LEU A 70 -7.11 6.57 -3.75
C LEU A 70 -6.34 5.38 -3.16
N ALA A 71 -6.79 4.15 -3.40
CA ALA A 71 -6.06 2.93 -3.06
C ALA A 71 -4.69 2.90 -3.75
N GLY A 72 -4.62 3.28 -5.02
CA GLY A 72 -3.37 3.41 -5.76
C GLY A 72 -2.40 4.41 -5.13
N GLN A 73 -2.92 5.56 -4.65
CA GLN A 73 -2.13 6.51 -3.88
C GLN A 73 -1.58 5.87 -2.59
N HIS A 74 -2.42 5.18 -1.82
CA HIS A 74 -1.99 4.53 -0.56
C HIS A 74 -0.93 3.45 -0.81
N ILE A 75 -1.06 2.64 -1.86
CA ILE A 75 -0.02 1.68 -2.29
C ILE A 75 1.31 2.39 -2.57
N ALA A 76 1.26 3.49 -3.34
CA ALA A 76 2.46 4.24 -3.71
C ALA A 76 3.05 5.08 -2.55
N LYS A 77 2.26 5.34 -1.50
CA LYS A 77 2.60 6.27 -0.42
C LYS A 77 2.41 5.65 0.96
N TYR A 78 3.14 4.55 1.17
CA TYR A 78 3.40 3.98 2.50
C TYR A 78 2.18 3.43 3.25
N GLY A 79 1.05 3.18 2.58
CA GLY A 79 -0.02 2.37 3.13
C GLY A 79 0.43 0.92 3.26
N GLY A 80 0.50 0.39 4.49
CA GLY A 80 0.92 -0.99 4.73
C GLY A 80 -0.16 -2.01 4.35
N ILE A 81 -1.40 -1.74 4.77
CA ILE A 81 -2.60 -2.50 4.45
C ILE A 81 -3.62 -1.53 3.86
N VAL A 82 -4.18 -1.87 2.71
CA VAL A 82 -5.22 -1.07 2.05
C VAL A 82 -6.49 -1.91 1.98
N VAL A 83 -7.56 -1.46 2.63
CA VAL A 83 -8.85 -2.14 2.69
C VAL A 83 -9.80 -1.50 1.67
N LEU A 84 -10.33 -2.31 0.76
CA LEU A 84 -11.29 -1.87 -0.25
C LEU A 84 -12.71 -2.25 0.20
N ASP A 85 -13.66 -1.32 0.07
CA ASP A 85 -15.09 -1.55 0.31
C ASP A 85 -15.74 -2.20 -0.90
N ARG A 86 -15.30 -1.83 -2.11
CA ARG A 86 -15.80 -2.39 -3.36
C ARG A 86 -14.74 -3.24 -4.04
N PHE A 87 -15.12 -4.48 -4.34
CA PHE A 87 -14.24 -5.44 -4.99
C PHE A 87 -14.75 -5.77 -6.40
N SER A 88 -13.97 -5.43 -7.42
CA SER A 88 -14.20 -5.89 -8.79
C SER A 88 -12.88 -6.31 -9.43
N PRO A 89 -12.85 -7.35 -10.29
CA PRO A 89 -11.63 -7.75 -10.99
C PRO A 89 -11.00 -6.59 -11.79
N ALA A 90 -11.83 -5.76 -12.40
CA ALA A 90 -11.40 -4.62 -13.20
C ALA A 90 -10.70 -3.52 -12.35
N ALA A 91 -11.13 -3.31 -11.10
CA ALA A 91 -10.49 -2.37 -10.18
C ALA A 91 -9.27 -2.98 -9.48
N VAL A 92 -9.32 -4.26 -9.12
CA VAL A 92 -8.27 -4.92 -8.32
C VAL A 92 -7.05 -5.30 -9.17
N TYR A 93 -7.25 -5.74 -10.41
CA TYR A 93 -6.15 -6.10 -11.30
C TYR A 93 -5.10 -4.98 -11.49
N PRO A 94 -5.49 -3.72 -11.80
CA PRO A 94 -4.51 -2.63 -11.89
C PRO A 94 -3.86 -2.29 -10.54
N LEU A 95 -4.56 -2.44 -9.41
CA LEU A 95 -3.97 -2.23 -8.08
C LEU A 95 -2.90 -3.28 -7.75
N LEU A 96 -3.16 -4.55 -8.05
CA LEU A 96 -2.18 -5.62 -7.88
C LEU A 96 -0.96 -5.41 -8.79
N THR A 97 -1.20 -4.96 -10.03
CA THR A 97 -0.13 -4.62 -10.99
C THR A 97 0.69 -3.43 -10.49
N LEU A 98 0.05 -2.37 -9.99
CA LEU A 98 0.74 -1.22 -9.41
C LEU A 98 1.60 -1.63 -8.20
N ARG A 99 1.04 -2.45 -7.29
CA ARG A 99 1.79 -2.98 -6.15
C ARG A 99 3.00 -3.78 -6.61
N LEU A 100 2.84 -4.69 -7.58
CA LEU A 100 3.97 -5.44 -8.14
C LEU A 100 5.06 -4.49 -8.67
N ASN A 101 4.67 -3.48 -9.45
CA ASN A 101 5.62 -2.54 -10.04
C ASN A 101 6.35 -1.70 -9.00
N ILE A 102 5.64 -1.18 -7.99
CA ILE A 102 6.22 -0.33 -6.93
C ILE A 102 7.15 -1.14 -6.00
N TYR A 103 6.81 -2.40 -5.71
CA TYR A 103 7.56 -3.23 -4.76
C TYR A 103 8.58 -4.19 -5.43
N THR A 104 8.76 -4.10 -6.75
CA THR A 104 9.85 -4.82 -7.44
C THR A 104 11.20 -4.19 -7.09
N ASP A 105 12.20 -5.02 -6.79
CA ASP A 105 13.57 -4.57 -6.54
C ASP A 105 14.11 -3.85 -7.80
N PRO A 106 14.33 -2.52 -7.76
CA PRO A 106 14.75 -1.77 -8.94
C PRO A 106 16.16 -2.15 -9.40
N GLN A 107 16.96 -2.83 -8.57
CA GLN A 107 18.30 -3.28 -8.91
C GLN A 107 18.30 -4.66 -9.60
N LYS A 108 17.17 -5.39 -9.57
CA LYS A 108 17.06 -6.75 -10.12
C LYS A 108 15.93 -6.83 -11.15
N PRO A 109 16.24 -6.69 -12.44
CA PRO A 109 15.25 -6.87 -13.50
C PRO A 109 14.59 -8.26 -13.42
N ILE A 110 13.30 -8.32 -13.66
CA ILE A 110 12.57 -9.59 -13.77
C ILE A 110 13.07 -10.33 -15.00
N GLN A 111 13.53 -11.57 -14.82
CA GLN A 111 14.02 -12.42 -15.89
C GLN A 111 13.07 -13.60 -16.14
N MET A 112 12.87 -13.92 -17.42
CA MET A 112 12.24 -15.18 -17.82
C MET A 112 13.28 -16.29 -17.82
N LYS A 113 12.84 -17.55 -17.71
CA LYS A 113 13.76 -18.68 -17.94
C LYS A 113 14.16 -18.65 -19.42
N PRO A 114 15.46 -18.76 -19.76
CA PRO A 114 15.87 -18.87 -21.15
C PRO A 114 15.25 -20.10 -21.79
N GLY A 115 14.66 -19.94 -22.98
CA GLY A 115 14.00 -21.02 -23.70
C GLY A 115 13.10 -20.51 -24.82
N ILE A 116 12.57 -21.45 -25.59
CA ILE A 116 11.58 -21.17 -26.63
C ILE A 116 10.20 -21.38 -26.00
N TYR A 117 9.37 -20.33 -26.03
CA TYR A 117 8.00 -20.38 -25.54
C TYR A 117 7.05 -20.34 -26.74
N PRO A 118 6.23 -21.40 -26.96
CA PRO A 118 5.21 -21.36 -27.99
C PRO A 118 4.17 -20.28 -27.62
N ILE A 119 3.78 -19.47 -28.60
CA ILE A 119 2.71 -18.48 -28.44
C ILE A 119 1.46 -19.03 -29.12
N GLY A 120 0.43 -19.36 -28.33
CA GLY A 120 -0.77 -20.03 -28.84
C GLY A 120 -0.51 -21.48 -29.25
N GLU A 121 -0.97 -21.89 -30.42
CA GLU A 121 -0.80 -23.24 -30.99
C GLU A 121 0.07 -23.18 -32.28
N PRO A 122 1.40 -23.04 -32.16
CA PRO A 122 2.29 -22.96 -33.32
C PRO A 122 2.28 -24.27 -34.12
N LYS A 123 2.30 -24.14 -35.44
CA LYS A 123 2.45 -25.25 -36.41
C LYS A 123 3.88 -25.27 -36.95
N ASP A 124 4.25 -26.29 -37.69
CA ASP A 124 5.59 -26.42 -38.29
C ASP A 124 6.02 -25.20 -39.13
N THR A 125 5.07 -24.38 -39.59
CA THR A 125 5.31 -23.16 -40.38
C THR A 125 5.30 -21.85 -39.57
N SER A 126 5.11 -21.90 -38.25
CA SER A 126 4.98 -20.72 -37.37
C SER A 126 5.65 -20.93 -36.02
#